data_AF-A0A3G2IDD3-F1
#
_entry.id   AF-A0A3G2IDD3-F1
#
_cell.length_a   1.000
_cell.length_b   1.000
_cell.length_c   1.000
_cell.angle_alpha   90.00
_cell.angle_beta   90.00
_cell.angle_gamma   90.00
#
_symmetry.space_group_name_H-M   'P 1'
#
loop_
_entity.id
_entity.type
_entity.pdbx_description
1 polymer ?
#
loop_
_entity_poly.entity_id
_entity_poly.type
_entity_poly.pdbx_seq_one_letter_code
_entity_poly.pdbx_strand_id
1 'polypeptide(L)'
;MAFDLIKYLTDNAITHSISEHGAINIPDDLDLADNKYVTALPENLTVGGKLCLSGTHITELPENLKVGGDIGLYRTKITSLSGGLRVGRDLDLSETQITTLPRNLVVNGRLNLRGSQVTILPDGLMVGDWLDLCDTQITILPNYFTCSSLYLDPEHFSNVVFRKNCGNNNRTIFAVRANETFYIAAGYFYGLIEQFEDAVDRKYSGETAEAYKQAGRDCLDGLKEKLSTKPQ
;
A
#
# COMPACT_ATOMS: atom_id res chain seq x y z
N MET A 1 11.11 -11.42 29.39
CA MET A 1 11.51 -12.67 28.71
C MET A 1 11.47 -12.39 27.22
N ALA A 2 12.50 -12.81 26.49
CA ALA A 2 12.48 -12.74 25.02
C ALA A 2 11.43 -13.73 24.49
N PHE A 3 10.74 -13.38 23.41
CA PHE A 3 9.82 -14.28 22.73
C PHE A 3 10.60 -15.45 22.12
N ASP A 4 10.10 -16.67 22.32
CA ASP A 4 10.63 -17.91 21.73
C ASP A 4 9.60 -18.45 20.74
N LEU A 5 9.92 -18.33 19.44
CA LEU A 5 9.02 -18.76 18.37
C LEU A 5 8.78 -20.28 18.43
N ILE A 6 9.81 -21.10 18.64
CA ILE A 6 9.67 -22.57 18.62
C ILE A 6 8.76 -23.01 19.77
N LYS A 7 8.97 -22.42 20.95
CA LYS A 7 8.08 -22.66 22.09
C LYS A 7 6.65 -22.25 21.78
N TYR A 8 6.43 -21.06 21.20
CA TYR A 8 5.09 -20.61 20.82
C TYR A 8 4.41 -21.57 19.83
N LEU A 9 5.14 -22.00 18.80
CA LEU A 9 4.61 -22.94 17.81
C LEU A 9 4.24 -24.28 18.46
N THR A 10 5.08 -24.80 19.34
CA THR A 10 4.84 -26.06 20.07
C THR A 10 3.64 -25.95 21.02
N ASP A 11 3.60 -24.89 21.83
CA ASP A 11 2.55 -24.68 22.84
C ASP A 11 1.16 -24.49 22.18
N ASN A 12 1.11 -23.96 20.96
CA ASN A 12 -0.14 -23.74 20.21
C ASN A 12 -0.43 -24.82 19.15
N ALA A 13 0.33 -25.92 19.13
CA ALA A 13 0.19 -27.00 18.16
C ALA A 13 0.18 -26.52 16.69
N ILE A 14 0.97 -25.48 16.39
CA ILE A 14 1.13 -24.97 15.03
C ILE A 14 2.07 -25.90 14.28
N THR A 15 1.63 -26.40 13.12
CA THR A 15 2.45 -27.24 12.25
C THR A 15 3.72 -26.49 11.84
N HIS A 16 4.88 -27.08 12.07
CA HIS A 16 6.16 -26.50 11.66
C HIS A 16 7.23 -27.59 11.48
N SER A 17 8.30 -27.25 10.76
CA SER A 17 9.52 -28.05 10.68
C SER A 17 10.75 -27.17 10.89
N ILE A 18 11.83 -27.77 11.37
CA ILE A 18 13.11 -27.11 11.61
C ILE A 18 14.17 -27.93 10.88
N SER A 19 14.95 -27.29 10.00
CA SER A 19 16.04 -27.95 9.27
C SER A 19 17.28 -28.16 10.15
N GLU A 20 18.22 -28.98 9.69
CA GLU A 20 19.54 -29.15 10.36
C GLU A 20 20.31 -27.82 10.52
N HIS A 21 20.03 -26.83 9.67
CA HIS A 21 20.63 -25.50 9.72
C HIS A 21 19.77 -24.47 10.46
N GLY A 22 18.73 -24.92 11.19
CA GLY A 22 17.88 -24.05 12.01
C GLY A 22 16.86 -23.22 11.23
N ALA A 23 16.66 -23.48 9.94
CA ALA A 23 15.61 -22.81 9.18
C ALA A 23 14.23 -23.31 9.64
N ILE A 24 13.34 -22.38 9.96
CA ILE A 24 12.00 -22.68 10.47
C ILE A 24 11.00 -22.54 9.33
N ASN A 25 10.22 -23.58 9.08
CA ASN A 25 9.19 -23.58 8.05
C ASN A 25 7.81 -23.86 8.65
N ILE A 26 6.89 -22.93 8.45
CA ILE A 26 5.48 -23.01 8.84
C ILE A 26 4.68 -23.08 7.54
N PRO A 27 4.01 -24.20 7.20
CA PRO A 27 3.35 -24.36 5.91
C PRO A 27 2.09 -23.49 5.75
N ASP A 28 1.44 -23.14 6.87
CA ASP A 28 0.20 -22.37 6.90
C ASP A 28 0.43 -20.96 7.45
N ASP A 29 -0.60 -20.36 8.04
CA ASP A 29 -0.57 -19.03 8.64
C ASP A 29 0.20 -19.01 9.98
N LEU A 30 0.89 -17.90 10.24
CA LEU A 30 1.48 -17.58 11.53
C LEU A 30 0.86 -16.29 12.06
N ASP A 31 0.03 -16.42 13.10
CA ASP A 31 -0.52 -15.28 13.83
C ASP A 31 0.23 -15.06 15.14
N LEU A 32 0.84 -13.87 15.25
CA LEU A 32 1.54 -13.37 16.44
C LEU A 32 0.96 -12.03 16.91
N ALA A 33 -0.23 -11.66 16.43
CA ALA A 33 -0.84 -10.37 16.72
C ALA A 33 -0.93 -10.09 18.23
N ASP A 34 -0.74 -8.81 18.59
CA ASP A 34 -0.80 -8.27 19.94
C ASP A 34 0.17 -8.89 20.96
N ASN A 35 1.08 -9.78 20.51
CA ASN A 35 2.12 -10.32 21.36
C ASN A 35 3.27 -9.30 21.52
N LYS A 36 3.17 -8.47 22.56
CA LYS A 36 4.17 -7.45 22.89
C LYS A 36 5.59 -7.96 23.15
N TYR A 37 5.78 -9.27 23.33
CA TYR A 37 7.11 -9.86 23.53
C TYR A 37 7.81 -10.18 22.21
N VAL A 38 7.09 -10.19 21.09
CA VAL A 38 7.66 -10.33 19.75
C VAL A 38 8.35 -9.02 19.39
N THR A 39 9.67 -9.01 19.54
CA THR A 39 10.53 -7.87 19.17
C THR A 39 11.41 -8.17 17.95
N ALA A 40 11.57 -9.45 17.60
CA ALA A 40 12.31 -9.92 16.44
C ALA A 40 11.74 -11.29 16.00
N LEU A 41 11.97 -11.63 14.73
CA LEU A 41 11.76 -12.98 14.19
C LEU A 41 13.11 -13.66 13.96
N PRO A 42 13.17 -15.00 14.03
CA PRO A 42 14.40 -15.71 13.70
C PRO A 42 14.74 -15.56 12.22
N GLU A 43 16.04 -15.56 11.92
CA GLU A 43 16.55 -15.65 10.56
C GLU A 43 16.07 -16.93 9.86
N ASN A 44 15.99 -16.89 8.53
CA ASN A 44 15.56 -18.02 7.69
C ASN A 44 14.15 -18.58 8.03
N LEU A 45 13.24 -17.72 8.51
CA LEU A 45 11.83 -18.05 8.70
C LEU A 45 11.09 -18.09 7.35
N THR A 46 10.36 -19.17 7.12
CA THR A 46 9.42 -19.33 6.00
C THR A 46 8.02 -19.56 6.55
N VAL A 47 7.05 -18.75 6.10
CA VAL A 47 5.61 -18.89 6.37
C VAL A 47 4.89 -19.10 5.04
N GLY A 48 4.25 -20.23 4.84
CA GLY A 48 3.57 -20.56 3.58
C GLY A 48 2.27 -19.78 3.40
N GLY A 49 1.59 -19.45 4.50
CA GLY A 49 0.39 -18.64 4.53
C GLY A 49 0.64 -17.17 4.87
N LYS A 50 -0.31 -16.56 5.58
CA LYS A 50 -0.28 -15.20 6.12
C LYS A 50 0.63 -15.10 7.34
N LEU A 51 1.38 -14.01 7.44
CA LEU A 51 2.12 -13.62 8.64
C LEU A 51 1.47 -12.39 9.27
N CYS A 52 0.89 -12.54 10.46
CA CYS A 52 0.29 -11.44 11.21
C CYS A 52 1.18 -11.05 12.40
N LEU A 53 1.74 -9.85 12.35
CA LEU A 53 2.59 -9.26 13.40
C LEU A 53 1.95 -7.98 13.97
N SER A 54 0.69 -7.70 13.66
CA SER A 54 -0.01 -6.49 14.06
C SER A 54 0.04 -6.28 15.58
N GLY A 55 0.32 -5.06 16.04
CA GLY A 55 0.39 -4.72 17.47
C GLY A 55 1.60 -5.30 18.22
N THR A 56 2.50 -6.04 17.56
CA THR A 56 3.76 -6.51 18.17
C THR A 56 4.77 -5.38 18.35
N HIS A 57 5.87 -5.67 19.05
CA HIS A 57 6.97 -4.72 19.28
C HIS A 57 8.12 -4.90 18.29
N ILE A 58 7.88 -5.57 17.17
CA ILE A 58 8.89 -5.80 16.13
C ILE A 58 9.34 -4.48 15.50
N THR A 59 10.65 -4.35 15.28
CA THR A 59 11.29 -3.16 14.71
C THR A 59 11.87 -3.40 13.31
N GLU A 60 12.13 -4.65 12.96
CA GLU A 60 12.70 -5.07 11.68
C GLU A 60 12.24 -6.49 11.30
N LEU A 61 12.21 -6.78 9.99
CA LEU A 61 12.01 -8.12 9.46
C LEU A 61 13.34 -8.74 9.05
N PRO A 62 13.56 -10.05 9.25
CA PRO A 62 14.80 -10.71 8.85
C PRO A 62 14.98 -10.65 7.33
N GLU A 63 16.23 -10.54 6.86
CA GLU A 63 16.53 -10.29 5.44
C GLU A 63 15.98 -11.38 4.51
N ASN A 64 15.99 -12.64 4.97
CA ASN A 64 15.58 -13.81 4.19
C ASN A 64 14.17 -14.32 4.54
N LEU A 65 13.33 -13.46 5.14
CA LEU A 65 11.93 -13.80 5.43
C LEU A 65 11.19 -14.15 4.13
N LYS A 66 10.53 -15.32 4.11
CA LYS A 66 9.65 -15.73 3.01
C LYS A 66 8.22 -15.88 3.53
N VAL A 67 7.28 -15.17 2.91
CA VAL A 67 5.85 -15.27 3.21
C VAL A 67 5.08 -15.54 1.92
N GLY A 68 4.29 -16.62 1.89
CA GLY A 68 3.50 -17.00 0.72
C GLY A 68 2.16 -16.27 0.60
N GLY A 69 1.66 -15.72 1.70
CA GLY A 69 0.42 -14.94 1.79
C GLY A 69 0.63 -13.46 2.11
N ASP A 70 -0.28 -12.93 2.94
CA ASP A 70 -0.27 -11.52 3.36
C ASP A 70 0.73 -11.27 4.50
N ILE A 71 1.22 -10.04 4.61
CA ILE A 71 2.04 -9.58 5.75
C ILE A 71 1.29 -8.44 6.44
N GLY A 72 0.88 -8.67 7.70
CA GLY A 72 0.26 -7.65 8.55
C GLY A 72 1.25 -7.07 9.55
N LEU A 73 1.57 -5.79 9.43
CA LEU A 73 2.47 -5.04 10.33
C LEU A 73 1.76 -3.84 10.98
N TYR A 74 0.43 -3.80 10.93
CA TYR A 74 -0.39 -2.75 11.52
C TYR A 74 0.04 -2.41 12.96
N ARG A 75 0.28 -1.14 13.26
CA ARG A 75 0.70 -0.66 14.60
C ARG A 75 1.92 -1.35 15.20
N THR A 76 2.85 -1.80 14.36
CA THR A 76 4.18 -2.24 14.80
C THR A 76 5.14 -1.06 14.92
N LYS A 77 6.34 -1.32 15.47
CA LYS A 77 7.42 -0.34 15.57
C LYS A 77 8.40 -0.41 14.41
N ILE A 78 8.00 -1.02 13.29
CA ILE A 78 8.87 -1.18 12.13
C ILE A 78 9.24 0.18 11.55
N THR A 79 10.53 0.40 11.31
CA THR A 79 11.06 1.66 10.74
C THR A 79 11.60 1.49 9.32
N SER A 80 11.88 0.26 8.91
CA SER A 80 12.40 -0.09 7.57
C SER A 80 12.01 -1.51 7.18
N LEU A 81 11.93 -1.76 5.87
CA LEU A 81 11.81 -3.11 5.30
C LEU A 81 13.15 -3.57 4.74
N SER A 82 13.36 -4.88 4.70
CA SER A 82 14.51 -5.48 4.03
C SER A 82 14.46 -5.21 2.52
N GLY A 83 15.61 -4.94 1.89
CA GLY A 83 15.69 -4.53 0.49
C GLY A 83 15.21 -5.58 -0.52
N GLY A 84 15.20 -6.86 -0.12
CA GLY A 84 14.78 -7.99 -0.93
C GLY A 84 13.34 -8.46 -0.67
N LEU A 85 12.57 -7.77 0.17
CA LEU A 85 11.21 -8.20 0.52
C LEU A 85 10.30 -8.25 -0.72
N ARG A 86 9.70 -9.41 -0.96
CA ARG A 86 8.66 -9.62 -1.97
C ARG A 86 7.40 -10.08 -1.27
N VAL A 87 6.28 -9.38 -1.50
CA VAL A 87 5.00 -9.75 -0.89
C VAL A 87 4.09 -10.36 -1.94
N GLY A 88 3.76 -11.64 -1.74
CA GLY A 88 2.97 -12.43 -2.69
C GLY A 88 1.52 -11.97 -2.82
N ARG A 89 1.00 -11.25 -1.81
CA ARG A 89 -0.37 -10.74 -1.73
C ARG A 89 -0.40 -9.35 -1.06
N ASP A 90 -1.10 -9.17 0.05
CA ASP A 90 -1.31 -7.88 0.69
C ASP A 90 -0.19 -7.55 1.72
N LEU A 91 0.21 -6.29 1.78
CA LEU A 91 1.14 -5.73 2.78
C LEU A 91 0.45 -4.59 3.53
N ASP A 92 0.22 -4.78 4.82
CA ASP A 92 -0.33 -3.75 5.70
C ASP A 92 0.76 -3.14 6.59
N LEU A 93 1.09 -1.88 6.33
CA LEU A 93 2.03 -1.05 7.08
C LEU A 93 1.34 0.14 7.75
N SER A 94 0.01 0.11 7.86
CA SER A 94 -0.74 1.22 8.43
C SER A 94 -0.40 1.46 9.91
N GLU A 95 -0.39 2.73 10.30
CA GLU A 95 -0.02 3.20 11.64
C GLU A 95 1.36 2.71 12.14
N THR A 96 2.32 2.46 11.22
CA THR A 96 3.71 2.13 11.56
C THR A 96 4.63 3.34 11.57
N GLN A 97 5.84 3.17 12.10
CA GLN A 97 6.89 4.21 12.13
C GLN A 97 7.81 4.17 10.91
N ILE A 98 7.41 3.46 9.84
CA ILE A 98 8.22 3.34 8.63
C ILE A 98 8.31 4.69 7.91
N THR A 99 9.53 5.11 7.58
CA THR A 99 9.77 6.40 6.91
C THR A 99 10.14 6.25 5.43
N THR A 100 10.61 5.08 5.02
CA THR A 100 11.06 4.80 3.65
C THR A 100 10.71 3.38 3.23
N LEU A 101 10.36 3.20 1.96
CA LEU A 101 10.18 1.89 1.34
C LEU A 101 11.41 1.50 0.48
N PRO A 102 11.74 0.21 0.37
CA PRO A 102 12.77 -0.26 -0.55
C PRO A 102 12.47 0.12 -2.01
N ARG A 103 13.51 0.48 -2.77
CA ARG A 103 13.35 0.85 -4.20
C ARG A 103 12.74 -0.25 -5.06
N ASN A 104 13.00 -1.51 -4.73
CA ASN A 104 12.54 -2.67 -5.51
C ASN A 104 11.34 -3.38 -4.84
N LEU A 105 10.58 -2.67 -4.00
CA LEU A 105 9.41 -3.25 -3.34
C LEU A 105 8.35 -3.61 -4.39
N VAL A 106 7.96 -4.89 -4.40
CA VAL A 106 6.85 -5.40 -5.21
C VAL A 106 5.81 -6.02 -4.28
N VAL A 107 4.57 -5.53 -4.39
CA VAL A 107 3.40 -6.03 -3.66
C VAL A 107 2.36 -6.48 -4.68
N ASN A 108 2.14 -7.79 -4.81
CA ASN A 108 1.23 -8.32 -5.83
C ASN A 108 -0.26 -8.05 -5.53
N GLY A 109 -0.60 -7.74 -4.28
CA GLY A 109 -1.95 -7.37 -3.84
C GLY A 109 -2.02 -5.90 -3.45
N ARG A 110 -2.53 -5.64 -2.25
CA ARG A 110 -2.75 -4.30 -1.70
C ARG A 110 -1.58 -3.83 -0.85
N LEU A 111 -1.26 -2.55 -0.95
CA LEU A 111 -0.32 -1.87 -0.06
C LEU A 111 -1.06 -0.80 0.74
N ASN A 112 -1.15 -0.99 2.05
CA ASN A 112 -1.74 -0.02 2.97
C ASN A 112 -0.64 0.70 3.74
N LEU A 113 -0.43 2.00 3.45
CA LEU A 113 0.51 2.87 4.16
C LEU A 113 -0.22 3.88 5.06
N ARG A 114 -1.53 3.71 5.26
CA ARG A 114 -2.35 4.71 5.93
C ARG A 114 -1.81 5.08 7.32
N GLY A 115 -1.63 6.37 7.60
CA GLY A 115 -1.15 6.82 8.91
C GLY A 115 0.31 6.45 9.22
N SER A 116 1.06 5.93 8.24
CA SER A 116 2.49 5.68 8.38
C SER A 116 3.31 6.96 8.23
N GLN A 117 4.58 6.92 8.63
CA GLN A 117 5.49 8.07 8.57
C GLN A 117 6.26 8.18 7.25
N VAL A 118 5.79 7.50 6.19
CA VAL A 118 6.46 7.53 4.88
C VAL A 118 6.39 8.94 4.30
N THR A 119 7.54 9.45 3.85
CA THR A 119 7.63 10.79 3.26
C THR A 119 7.78 10.75 1.73
N ILE A 120 8.26 9.64 1.17
CA ILE A 120 8.55 9.47 -0.25
C ILE A 120 8.17 8.05 -0.68
N LEU A 121 7.44 7.92 -1.80
CA LEU A 121 7.30 6.64 -2.49
C LEU A 121 8.50 6.41 -3.43
N PRO A 122 9.03 5.17 -3.49
CA PRO A 122 10.09 4.84 -4.42
C PRO A 122 9.57 4.92 -5.86
N ASP A 123 10.39 5.48 -6.75
CA ASP A 123 10.13 5.45 -8.19
C ASP A 123 10.25 4.00 -8.69
N GLY A 124 9.28 3.56 -9.48
CA GLY A 124 9.12 2.17 -9.92
C GLY A 124 8.36 1.26 -8.94
N LEU A 125 7.67 1.81 -7.92
CA LEU A 125 6.84 1.02 -7.01
C LEU A 125 5.74 0.25 -7.78
N MET A 126 5.66 -1.07 -7.57
CA MET A 126 4.66 -1.92 -8.20
C MET A 126 3.69 -2.49 -7.16
N VAL A 127 2.42 -2.07 -7.25
CA VAL A 127 1.30 -2.58 -6.46
C VAL A 127 0.24 -3.18 -7.39
N GLY A 128 -0.20 -4.41 -7.13
CA GLY A 128 -1.11 -5.12 -8.04
C GLY A 128 -2.57 -4.67 -7.94
N ASP A 129 -3.02 -4.28 -6.76
CA ASP A 129 -4.41 -3.88 -6.50
C ASP A 129 -4.47 -2.43 -5.98
N TRP A 130 -4.77 -2.25 -4.69
CA TRP A 130 -4.92 -0.94 -4.07
C TRP A 130 -3.60 -0.41 -3.56
N LEU A 131 -3.42 0.91 -3.60
CA LEU A 131 -2.42 1.67 -2.84
C LEU A 131 -3.13 2.73 -1.98
N ASP A 132 -2.99 2.68 -0.66
CA ASP A 132 -3.53 3.69 0.27
C ASP A 132 -2.42 4.48 0.94
N LEU A 133 -2.44 5.79 0.69
CA LEU A 133 -1.51 6.81 1.13
C LEU A 133 -2.18 7.84 2.05
N CYS A 134 -3.43 7.64 2.46
CA CYS A 134 -4.13 8.55 3.36
C CYS A 134 -3.36 8.71 4.67
N ASP A 135 -3.40 9.91 5.26
CA ASP A 135 -2.75 10.22 6.52
C ASP A 135 -1.22 9.95 6.50
N THR A 136 -0.57 9.98 5.32
CA THR A 136 0.90 9.90 5.19
C THR A 136 1.54 11.29 5.07
N GLN A 137 2.86 11.35 5.18
CA GLN A 137 3.66 12.57 5.03
C GLN A 137 4.12 12.81 3.58
N ILE A 138 3.57 12.06 2.61
CA ILE A 138 3.92 12.18 1.19
C ILE A 138 3.26 13.44 0.62
N THR A 139 4.06 14.28 -0.04
CA THR A 139 3.59 15.53 -0.66
C THR A 139 3.75 15.58 -2.18
N ILE A 140 4.37 14.54 -2.75
CA ILE A 140 4.59 14.40 -4.18
C ILE A 140 4.57 12.92 -4.56
N LEU A 141 3.77 12.56 -5.57
CA LEU A 141 3.81 11.23 -6.18
C LEU A 141 5.02 11.10 -7.13
N PRO A 142 5.67 9.92 -7.21
CA PRO A 142 6.75 9.67 -8.15
C PRO A 142 6.24 9.61 -9.60
N ASN A 143 7.16 9.68 -10.56
CA ASN A 143 6.79 9.64 -11.99
C ASN A 143 6.37 8.25 -12.43
N TYR A 144 6.93 7.19 -11.84
CA TYR A 144 6.66 5.81 -12.20
C TYR A 144 6.19 5.03 -10.96
N PHE A 145 4.95 4.53 -11.02
CA PHE A 145 4.39 3.57 -10.08
C PHE A 145 3.15 2.92 -10.70
N THR A 146 2.77 1.73 -10.23
CA THR A 146 1.56 1.05 -10.70
C THR A 146 0.64 0.66 -9.55
N CYS A 147 -0.66 0.84 -9.74
CA CYS A 147 -1.73 0.34 -8.88
C CYS A 147 -3.04 0.29 -9.69
N SER A 148 -3.99 -0.52 -9.26
CA SER A 148 -5.36 -0.62 -9.81
C SER A 148 -6.36 0.30 -9.09
N SER A 149 -6.01 0.79 -7.90
CA SER A 149 -6.78 1.80 -7.15
C SER A 149 -5.83 2.64 -6.30
N LEU A 150 -6.09 3.95 -6.20
CA LEU A 150 -5.25 4.89 -5.44
C LEU A 150 -6.10 5.68 -4.45
N TYR A 151 -5.73 5.61 -3.17
CA TYR A 151 -6.32 6.40 -2.09
C TYR A 151 -5.25 7.33 -1.52
N LEU A 152 -5.59 8.61 -1.39
CA LEU A 152 -4.74 9.65 -0.83
C LEU A 152 -5.59 10.84 -0.38
N ASP A 153 -5.01 11.74 0.42
CA ASP A 153 -5.59 13.03 0.77
C ASP A 153 -5.08 14.10 -0.21
N PRO A 154 -5.82 14.41 -1.30
CA PRO A 154 -5.29 15.16 -2.43
C PRO A 154 -4.86 16.59 -2.10
N GLU A 155 -5.31 17.14 -0.99
CA GLU A 155 -4.93 18.44 -0.46
C GLU A 155 -3.43 18.54 -0.13
N HIS A 156 -2.80 17.43 0.25
CA HIS A 156 -1.41 17.40 0.67
C HIS A 156 -0.43 17.22 -0.50
N PHE A 157 -0.93 16.93 -1.71
CA PHE A 157 -0.09 16.60 -2.85
C PHE A 157 0.08 17.77 -3.82
N SER A 158 1.33 18.19 -3.97
CA SER A 158 1.71 19.31 -4.85
C SER A 158 1.54 19.00 -6.35
N ASN A 159 1.51 17.73 -6.73
CA ASN A 159 1.34 17.26 -8.12
C ASN A 159 0.00 16.52 -8.35
N VAL A 160 -1.02 16.86 -7.55
CA VAL A 160 -2.40 16.39 -7.73
C VAL A 160 -3.32 17.59 -7.92
N VAL A 161 -4.37 17.40 -8.71
CA VAL A 161 -5.50 18.34 -8.84
C VAL A 161 -6.78 17.59 -8.57
N PHE A 162 -7.68 18.17 -7.78
CA PHE A 162 -8.88 17.48 -7.32
C PHE A 162 -10.11 18.38 -7.32
N ARG A 163 -11.26 17.73 -7.19
CA ARG A 163 -12.57 18.31 -6.93
C ARG A 163 -13.27 17.49 -5.85
N LYS A 164 -13.87 18.18 -4.88
CA LYS A 164 -14.71 17.58 -3.84
C LYS A 164 -16.18 17.69 -4.23
N ASN A 165 -17.02 16.92 -3.55
CA ASN A 165 -18.47 17.00 -3.66
C ASN A 165 -18.95 16.78 -5.11
N CYS A 166 -18.28 15.91 -5.86
CA CYS A 166 -18.64 15.62 -7.25
C CYS A 166 -19.84 14.68 -7.30
N GLY A 167 -20.85 15.09 -8.08
CA GLY A 167 -22.10 14.35 -8.29
C GLY A 167 -22.85 14.03 -7.00
N ASN A 168 -23.82 13.11 -7.09
CA ASN A 168 -24.79 12.88 -6.01
C ASN A 168 -24.21 12.13 -4.78
N ASN A 169 -23.01 11.57 -4.88
CA ASN A 169 -22.37 10.81 -3.80
C ASN A 169 -21.27 11.60 -3.07
N ASN A 170 -21.19 12.91 -3.32
CA ASN A 170 -20.15 13.78 -2.77
C ASN A 170 -18.74 13.21 -2.94
N ARG A 171 -18.46 12.62 -4.12
CA ARG A 171 -17.18 11.93 -4.36
C ARG A 171 -16.06 12.96 -4.49
N THR A 172 -14.88 12.62 -3.97
CA THR A 172 -13.64 13.29 -4.37
C THR A 172 -13.12 12.66 -5.66
N ILE A 173 -12.92 13.47 -6.68
CA ILE A 173 -12.25 13.08 -7.93
C ILE A 173 -10.91 13.79 -7.97
N PHE A 174 -9.86 13.09 -8.37
CA PHE A 174 -8.55 13.70 -8.55
C PHE A 174 -7.80 13.13 -9.74
N ALA A 175 -6.93 13.95 -10.31
CA ALA A 175 -6.03 13.57 -11.38
C ALA A 175 -4.60 13.46 -10.87
N VAL A 176 -3.86 12.47 -11.36
CA VAL A 176 -2.44 12.25 -11.10
C VAL A 176 -1.70 11.97 -12.40
N ARG A 177 -0.37 12.17 -12.41
CA ARG A 177 0.51 11.71 -13.49
C ARG A 177 1.31 10.52 -12.99
N ALA A 178 1.31 9.42 -13.73
CA ALA A 178 2.11 8.24 -13.47
C ALA A 178 2.44 7.55 -14.80
N ASN A 179 3.61 6.93 -14.91
CA ASN A 179 4.06 6.19 -16.09
C ASN A 179 3.89 7.00 -17.39
N GLU A 180 4.32 8.27 -17.35
CA GLU A 180 4.22 9.22 -18.45
C GLU A 180 2.80 9.58 -18.92
N THR A 181 1.76 9.05 -18.27
CA THR A 181 0.35 9.31 -18.60
C THR A 181 -0.41 9.93 -17.42
N PHE A 182 -1.66 10.29 -17.65
CA PHE A 182 -2.54 10.89 -16.66
C PHE A 182 -3.69 9.95 -16.31
N TYR A 183 -3.97 9.83 -15.01
CA TYR A 183 -5.03 8.99 -14.48
C TYR A 183 -6.02 9.82 -13.68
N ILE A 184 -7.28 9.42 -13.74
CA ILE A 184 -8.36 9.88 -12.87
C ILE A 184 -8.60 8.83 -11.79
N ALA A 185 -8.71 9.28 -10.55
CA ALA A 185 -9.09 8.48 -9.40
C ALA A 185 -10.44 8.94 -8.84
N ALA A 186 -11.35 8.00 -8.58
CA ALA A 186 -12.67 8.28 -8.02
C ALA A 186 -13.24 7.06 -7.26
N GLY A 187 -13.00 6.98 -5.96
CA GLY A 187 -13.32 5.77 -5.18
C GLY A 187 -12.45 4.60 -5.64
N TYR A 188 -13.05 3.48 -6.02
CA TYR A 188 -12.35 2.31 -6.57
C TYR A 188 -11.88 2.50 -8.03
N PHE A 189 -12.32 3.55 -8.71
CA PHE A 189 -11.87 3.80 -10.08
C PHE A 189 -10.48 4.42 -10.08
N TYR A 190 -9.56 3.88 -10.88
CA TYR A 190 -8.29 4.47 -11.25
C TYR A 190 -7.98 4.12 -12.71
N GLY A 191 -7.94 5.10 -13.60
CA GLY A 191 -7.85 4.84 -15.04
C GLY A 191 -7.75 6.10 -15.90
N LEU A 192 -7.68 5.91 -17.21
CA LEU A 192 -7.66 7.01 -18.18
C LEU A 192 -8.99 7.78 -18.18
N ILE A 193 -8.98 9.00 -18.71
CA ILE A 193 -10.19 9.83 -18.76
C ILE A 193 -11.31 9.16 -19.57
N GLU A 194 -11.02 8.52 -20.70
CA GLU A 194 -12.07 7.84 -21.48
C GLU A 194 -12.67 6.66 -20.69
N GLN A 195 -11.84 5.90 -19.97
CA GLN A 195 -12.27 4.80 -19.12
C GLN A 195 -13.13 5.29 -17.95
N PHE A 196 -12.81 6.48 -17.42
CA PHE A 196 -13.57 7.11 -16.35
C PHE A 196 -14.95 7.52 -16.85
N GLU A 197 -15.02 8.18 -18.01
CA GLU A 197 -16.28 8.60 -18.62
C GLU A 197 -17.16 7.40 -18.96
N ASP A 198 -16.59 6.33 -19.52
CA ASP A 198 -17.27 5.05 -19.75
C ASP A 198 -17.82 4.45 -18.44
N ALA A 199 -17.02 4.46 -17.36
CA ALA A 199 -17.44 3.92 -16.07
C ALA A 199 -18.57 4.76 -15.44
N VAL A 200 -18.56 6.09 -15.66
CA VAL A 200 -19.63 6.98 -15.25
C VAL A 200 -20.90 6.69 -16.03
N ASP A 201 -20.84 6.57 -17.36
CA ASP A 201 -22.01 6.33 -18.22
C ASP A 201 -22.65 4.95 -17.99
N ARG A 202 -21.88 3.96 -17.50
CA ARG A 202 -22.45 2.66 -17.06
C ARG A 202 -23.28 2.76 -15.78
N LYS A 203 -23.07 3.80 -14.96
CA LYS A 203 -23.65 3.90 -13.61
C LYS A 203 -24.63 5.06 -13.44
N TYR A 204 -24.42 6.14 -14.18
CA TYR A 204 -25.20 7.38 -14.08
C TYR A 204 -25.65 7.82 -15.46
N SER A 205 -26.62 8.72 -15.51
CA SER A 205 -27.13 9.31 -16.75
C SER A 205 -27.49 10.79 -16.55
N GLY A 206 -27.74 11.49 -17.65
CA GLY A 206 -28.17 12.90 -17.66
C GLY A 206 -27.17 13.83 -16.98
N GLU A 207 -27.68 14.87 -16.32
CA GLU A 207 -26.87 15.91 -15.68
C GLU A 207 -25.91 15.37 -14.62
N THR A 208 -26.29 14.28 -13.92
CA THR A 208 -25.41 13.65 -12.92
C THR A 208 -24.18 13.02 -13.59
N ALA A 209 -24.36 12.31 -14.71
CA ALA A 209 -23.22 11.74 -15.45
C ALA A 209 -22.31 12.85 -15.98
N GLU A 210 -22.90 13.89 -16.61
CA GLU A 210 -22.11 15.01 -17.13
C GLU A 210 -21.35 15.76 -16.04
N ALA A 211 -21.94 15.95 -14.86
CA ALA A 211 -21.23 16.57 -13.73
C ALA A 211 -20.01 15.76 -13.27
N TYR A 212 -20.10 14.43 -13.23
CA TYR A 212 -18.96 13.57 -12.91
C TYR A 212 -17.87 13.65 -13.99
N LYS A 213 -18.26 13.51 -15.26
CA LYS A 213 -17.31 13.56 -16.39
C LYS A 213 -16.62 14.91 -16.46
N GLN A 214 -17.35 16.01 -16.28
CA GLN A 214 -16.79 17.36 -16.25
C GLN A 214 -15.80 17.52 -15.10
N ALA A 215 -16.11 17.04 -13.90
CA ALA A 215 -15.17 17.08 -12.78
C ALA A 215 -13.86 16.31 -13.08
N GLY A 216 -13.96 15.17 -13.78
CA GLY A 216 -12.79 14.43 -14.26
C GLY A 216 -11.94 15.23 -15.24
N ARG A 217 -12.57 15.83 -16.27
CA ARG A 217 -11.90 16.68 -17.27
C ARG A 217 -11.23 17.90 -16.63
N ASP A 218 -11.94 18.59 -15.73
CA ASP A 218 -11.40 19.73 -14.99
C ASP A 218 -10.15 19.38 -14.17
N CYS A 219 -10.15 18.20 -13.53
CA CYS A 219 -8.98 17.72 -12.79
C CYS A 219 -7.80 17.44 -13.73
N LEU A 220 -8.08 16.79 -14.87
CA LEU A 220 -7.06 16.45 -15.87
C LEU A 220 -6.42 17.70 -16.47
N ASP A 221 -7.23 18.65 -16.93
CA ASP A 221 -6.75 19.87 -17.58
C ASP A 221 -5.99 20.75 -16.58
N GLY A 222 -6.53 20.90 -15.37
CA GLY A 222 -5.84 21.60 -14.29
C GLY A 222 -4.50 20.96 -13.93
N LEU A 223 -4.39 19.62 -13.96
CA LEU A 223 -3.12 18.95 -13.71
C LEU A 223 -2.12 19.19 -14.86
N LYS A 224 -2.56 19.09 -16.12
CA LYS A 224 -1.70 19.39 -17.29
C LYS A 224 -1.14 20.80 -17.22
N GLU A 225 -1.97 21.79 -16.90
CA GLU A 225 -1.55 23.19 -16.70
C GLU A 225 -0.55 23.32 -15.55
N LYS A 226 -0.86 22.70 -14.40
CA LYS A 226 0.00 22.71 -13.19
C LYS A 226 1.38 22.10 -13.44
N LEU A 227 1.48 21.10 -14.31
CA LEU A 227 2.76 20.46 -14.68
C LEU A 227 3.51 21.19 -15.80
N SER A 228 2.80 21.94 -16.66
CA SER A 228 3.41 22.72 -17.75
C SER A 228 4.07 24.02 -17.27
N THR A 229 3.67 24.51 -16.09
CA THR A 229 4.08 25.81 -15.53
C THR A 229 5.23 25.72 -14.52
N LYS A 230 5.70 24.51 -14.15
CA LYS A 230 6.90 24.34 -13.31
C LYS A 230 8.16 24.40 -14.19
N PRO A 231 9.12 25.31 -13.93
CA PRO A 231 10.41 25.29 -14.61
C PRO A 231 11.12 23.95 -14.35
N GLN A 232 11.78 23.41 -15.38
CA GLN A 232 12.69 22.25 -15.28
C GLN A 232 13.81 22.50 -14.27
#